data_AF-A0A212KH61-F1
#
_entry.id   AF-A0A212KH61-F1
#
_cell.length_a   1.000
_cell.length_b   1.000
_cell.length_c   1.000
_cell.angle_alpha   90.00
_cell.angle_beta   90.00
_cell.angle_gamma   90.00
#
_symmetry.space_group_name_H-M   'P 1'
#
loop_
_entity.id
_entity.type
_entity.pdbx_description
1 polymer ?
#
loop_
_entity_poly.entity_id
_entity_poly.type
_entity_poly.pdbx_seq_one_letter_code
_entity_poly.pdbx_strand_id
1 'polypeptide(L)'
;MKNRLKTLEEILNPRRPFRRRRRGWNPRRKRMGVIRKLRPFVTRSNRKRASEVIKLRNKLRLRRHIYGGRFIGTSDLVDPERPILYKQEAQVFFPGTDKRVLWNVQIATARKAFWDEVGDMALKRTAAMLPREKGPFDIRDMFEPVSFNAWGQATSYTMRERNETYEELGGMTRREFEAQLEKKIIASEPPEIYESFSIDRGYEYGIGLHVVVDSEMIDRETVERVIDRFFAVGETDWRAESPVPRDRLPFETEMEALMTIPEEQR
;
A
#
# COMPACT_ATOMS: atom_id res chain seq x y z
N MET A 1 18.25 13.90 32.55
CA MET A 1 18.39 13.61 31.09
C MET A 1 17.37 12.56 30.68
N LYS A 2 16.25 12.95 30.07
CA LYS A 2 15.17 12.02 29.69
C LYS A 2 15.37 11.52 28.25
N ASN A 3 15.91 10.31 28.13
CA ASN A 3 15.94 9.53 26.89
C ASN A 3 14.50 9.23 26.44
N ARG A 4 14.11 9.75 25.26
CA ARG A 4 12.96 9.26 24.50
C ARG A 4 13.48 8.43 23.34
N LEU A 5 13.81 7.17 23.62
CA LEU A 5 13.81 6.13 22.61
C LEU A 5 12.34 5.94 22.19
N LYS A 6 12.00 6.32 20.97
CA LYS A 6 10.78 5.80 20.35
C LYS A 6 11.03 4.35 20.00
N THR A 7 10.30 3.45 20.67
CA THR A 7 10.32 2.02 20.42
C THR A 7 9.70 1.72 19.05
N LEU A 8 10.25 0.71 18.38
CA LEU A 8 9.83 0.21 17.06
C LEU A 8 8.42 -0.41 17.06
N GLU A 9 7.79 -0.54 18.21
CA GLU A 9 6.35 -0.86 18.35
C GLU A 9 5.46 0.23 17.75
N GLU A 10 5.89 1.50 17.72
CA GLU A 10 5.16 2.56 16.98
C GLU A 10 5.23 2.39 15.45
N ILE A 11 6.16 1.56 14.94
CA ILE A 11 6.42 1.36 13.51
C ILE A 11 5.69 0.11 12.96
N LEU A 12 5.31 -0.84 13.83
CA LEU A 12 4.67 -2.10 13.46
C LEU A 12 3.18 -2.15 13.85
N ASN A 13 2.52 -1.01 14.07
CA ASN A 13 1.08 -1.01 14.34
C ASN A 13 0.29 -1.25 13.04
N PRO A 14 -0.44 -2.36 12.89
CA PRO A 14 -1.11 -2.75 11.64
C PRO A 14 -2.39 -1.94 11.34
N ARG A 15 -2.77 -0.98 12.18
CA ARG A 15 -3.90 -0.05 11.94
C ARG A 15 -3.48 1.35 11.46
N ARG A 16 -2.44 1.46 10.64
CA ARG A 16 -2.09 2.72 9.98
C ARG A 16 -2.23 2.60 8.46
N PRO A 17 -3.42 2.90 7.91
CA PRO A 17 -3.51 3.19 6.48
C PRO A 17 -2.61 4.40 6.19
N PHE A 18 -2.16 4.51 4.93
CA PHE A 18 -1.52 5.68 4.35
C PHE A 18 -1.91 6.98 5.09
N ARG A 19 -1.04 7.50 5.95
CA ARG A 19 -1.21 8.82 6.55
C ARG A 19 0.13 9.54 6.62
N ARG A 20 0.24 10.59 5.80
CA ARG A 20 0.95 11.83 6.20
C ARG A 20 0.55 12.11 7.65
N ARG A 21 1.49 12.08 8.59
CA ARG A 21 1.21 12.40 10.00
C ARG A 21 0.72 13.85 10.11
N ARG A 22 -0.60 14.09 10.09
CA ARG A 22 -1.21 15.25 10.78
C ARG A 22 -1.36 14.84 12.25
N ARG A 23 -0.56 15.45 13.13
CA ARG A 23 -0.79 15.36 14.57
C ARG A 23 -2.08 16.10 14.88
N GLY A 24 -2.94 15.51 15.70
CA GLY A 24 -4.01 16.22 16.38
C GLY A 24 -3.46 17.47 17.07
N TRP A 25 -4.15 18.57 16.82
CA TRP A 25 -3.83 19.90 17.33
C TRP A 25 -4.14 19.95 18.83
N ASN A 26 -3.17 20.36 19.63
CA ASN A 26 -3.37 20.73 21.04
C ASN A 26 -3.39 22.27 21.07
N PRO A 27 -4.47 22.93 21.54
CA PRO A 27 -4.67 24.37 21.38
C PRO A 27 -3.63 25.26 22.10
N ARG A 28 -2.73 24.69 22.92
CA ARG A 28 -1.76 25.46 23.73
C ARG A 28 -0.31 25.45 23.24
N ARG A 29 -0.02 25.12 21.97
CA ARG A 29 1.35 25.23 21.41
C ARG A 29 1.41 26.07 20.14
N LYS A 30 1.51 27.39 20.31
CA LYS A 30 1.97 28.35 19.28
C LYS A 30 3.44 28.10 18.93
N ARG A 31 3.72 27.12 18.06
CA ARG A 31 4.86 27.13 17.12
C ARG A 31 4.41 26.33 15.90
N MET A 32 4.17 27.03 14.78
CA MET A 32 3.81 26.42 13.50
C MET A 32 4.83 25.32 13.18
N GLY A 33 4.36 24.07 13.17
CA GLY A 33 5.20 22.92 12.89
C GLY A 33 5.56 22.92 11.41
N VAL A 34 6.80 23.27 11.08
CA VAL A 34 7.41 22.99 9.78
C VAL A 34 7.10 21.53 9.42
N ILE A 35 6.37 21.30 8.33
CA ILE A 35 6.19 19.96 7.77
C ILE A 35 7.60 19.43 7.54
N ARG A 36 8.00 18.41 8.30
CA ARG A 36 9.33 17.82 8.16
C ARG A 36 9.46 17.34 6.72
N LYS A 37 10.35 17.98 5.95
CA LYS A 37 10.66 17.55 4.58
C LYS A 37 11.02 16.07 4.62
N LEU A 38 10.34 15.29 3.78
CA LEU A 38 10.65 13.88 3.57
C LEU A 38 12.10 13.81 3.11
N ARG A 39 12.89 12.95 3.76
CA ARG A 39 14.31 12.76 3.44
C ARG A 39 14.49 11.33 2.95
N PRO A 40 14.63 11.12 1.63
CA PRO A 40 14.80 9.79 1.07
C PRO A 40 15.99 9.07 1.71
N PHE A 41 15.89 7.76 1.88
CA PHE A 41 16.87 6.92 2.55
C PHE A 41 18.24 7.03 1.89
N VAL A 42 18.27 7.10 0.57
CA VAL A 42 19.48 7.24 -0.25
C VAL A 42 20.26 8.53 0.05
N THR A 43 19.57 9.58 0.50
CA THR A 43 20.19 10.88 0.85
C THR A 43 20.82 10.89 2.24
N ARG A 44 20.64 9.83 3.04
CA ARG A 44 21.24 9.72 4.37
C ARG A 44 22.72 9.35 4.25
N SER A 45 23.52 9.78 5.23
CA SER A 45 24.94 9.42 5.29
C SER A 45 25.15 7.91 5.31
N ASN A 46 26.28 7.46 4.77
CA ASN A 46 26.66 6.04 4.70
C ASN A 46 26.58 5.34 6.06
N ARG A 47 27.04 6.01 7.14
CA ARG A 47 26.95 5.50 8.52
C ARG A 47 25.51 5.27 8.96
N LYS A 48 24.60 6.20 8.64
CA LYS A 48 23.19 6.09 9.01
C LYS A 48 22.49 4.97 8.23
N ARG A 49 22.76 4.86 6.92
CA ARG A 49 22.25 3.76 6.09
C ARG A 49 22.69 2.39 6.62
N ALA A 50 23.99 2.22 6.86
CA ALA A 50 24.54 0.99 7.43
C ALA A 50 23.94 0.66 8.81
N SER A 51 23.72 1.66 9.66
CA SER A 51 23.08 1.46 10.97
C SER A 51 21.65 0.93 10.86
N GLU A 52 20.85 1.41 9.90
CA GLU A 52 19.49 0.88 9.67
C GLU A 52 19.52 -0.57 9.16
N VAL A 53 20.48 -0.91 8.29
CA VAL A 53 20.69 -2.31 7.84
C VAL A 53 21.05 -3.22 9.01
N ILE A 54 21.93 -2.78 9.91
CA ILE A 54 22.29 -3.55 11.13
C ILE A 54 21.07 -3.76 12.02
N LYS A 55 20.24 -2.72 12.22
CA LYS A 55 18.98 -2.84 12.98
C LYS A 55 18.04 -3.86 12.35
N LEU A 56 17.90 -3.85 11.02
CA LEU A 56 17.08 -4.82 10.31
C LEU A 56 17.62 -6.24 10.51
N ARG A 57 18.92 -6.48 10.32
CA ARG A 57 19.56 -7.79 10.54
C ARG A 57 19.35 -8.31 11.97
N ASN A 58 19.48 -7.44 12.97
CA ASN A 58 19.20 -7.82 14.35
C ASN A 58 17.75 -8.26 14.56
N LYS A 59 16.79 -7.55 13.96
CA LYS A 59 15.38 -7.96 14.02
C LYS A 59 15.12 -9.26 13.28
N LEU A 60 15.75 -9.48 12.13
CA LEU A 60 15.65 -10.72 11.36
C LEU A 60 16.07 -11.92 12.22
N ARG A 61 17.18 -11.78 12.96
CA ARG A 61 17.64 -12.80 13.91
C ARG A 61 16.61 -13.07 15.00
N LEU A 62 16.02 -12.02 15.58
CA LEU A 62 15.02 -12.15 16.66
C LEU A 62 13.71 -12.78 16.17
N ARG A 63 13.28 -12.45 14.96
CA ARG A 63 12.00 -12.90 14.36
C ARG A 63 12.16 -14.07 13.39
N ARG A 64 13.29 -14.77 13.44
CA ARG A 64 13.60 -15.89 12.54
C ARG A 64 12.55 -16.99 12.59
N HIS A 65 11.99 -17.26 13.78
CA HIS A 65 10.94 -18.25 13.98
C HIS A 65 9.61 -17.90 13.29
N ILE A 66 9.39 -16.62 12.95
CA ILE A 66 8.16 -16.15 12.30
C ILE A 66 8.35 -16.10 10.77
N TYR A 67 9.40 -15.41 10.31
CA TYR A 67 9.58 -15.06 8.89
C TYR A 67 10.74 -15.78 8.21
N GLY A 68 11.34 -16.80 8.85
CA GLY A 68 12.48 -17.53 8.28
C GLY A 68 13.84 -16.83 8.36
N GLY A 69 13.86 -15.52 8.66
CA GLY A 69 15.08 -14.74 8.86
C GLY A 69 15.64 -14.06 7.60
N ARG A 70 14.97 -14.18 6.45
CA ARG A 70 15.34 -13.48 5.20
C ARG A 70 14.72 -12.10 5.07
N PHE A 71 13.49 -11.95 5.56
CA PHE A 71 12.76 -10.69 5.53
C PHE A 71 11.96 -10.49 6.83
N ILE A 72 11.44 -9.29 7.02
CA ILE A 72 10.41 -8.98 8.01
C ILE A 72 9.21 -8.46 7.26
N GLY A 73 8.06 -9.09 7.45
CA GLY A 73 6.79 -8.63 6.90
C GLY A 73 5.82 -8.12 7.95
N THR A 74 4.61 -7.85 7.49
CA THR A 74 3.41 -7.72 8.30
C THR A 74 2.94 -9.10 8.78
N SER A 75 2.28 -9.15 9.95
CA SER A 75 1.92 -10.42 10.62
C SER A 75 0.88 -11.25 9.87
N ASP A 76 0.07 -10.58 9.07
CA ASP A 76 -0.94 -11.13 8.17
C ASP A 76 -0.37 -11.96 7.02
N LEU A 77 0.93 -11.86 6.75
CA LEU A 77 1.64 -12.70 5.77
C LEU A 77 1.79 -14.15 6.24
N VAL A 78 1.88 -14.35 7.56
CA VAL A 78 2.13 -15.67 8.18
C VAL A 78 0.88 -16.24 8.87
N ASP A 79 -0.27 -15.59 8.66
CA ASP A 79 -1.56 -16.06 9.17
C ASP A 79 -2.08 -17.19 8.26
N PRO A 80 -2.13 -18.45 8.74
CA PRO A 80 -2.58 -19.57 7.92
C PRO A 80 -4.10 -19.51 7.65
N GLU A 81 -4.88 -18.93 8.56
CA GLU A 81 -6.35 -18.89 8.47
C GLU A 81 -6.85 -17.78 7.56
N ARG A 82 -5.99 -16.80 7.24
CA ARG A 82 -6.35 -15.69 6.37
C ARG A 82 -6.71 -16.19 4.95
N PRO A 83 -7.90 -15.84 4.43
CA PRO A 83 -8.30 -16.16 3.06
C PRO A 83 -7.29 -15.74 2.00
N ILE A 84 -7.13 -16.57 0.96
CA ILE A 84 -6.20 -16.34 -0.15
C ILE A 84 -6.42 -14.98 -0.80
N LEU A 85 -7.67 -14.54 -0.96
CA LEU A 85 -8.04 -13.25 -1.55
C LEU A 85 -7.53 -12.05 -0.75
N TYR A 86 -7.22 -12.21 0.54
CA TYR A 86 -6.57 -11.16 1.33
C TYR A 86 -5.04 -11.25 1.31
N LYS A 87 -4.46 -12.32 0.75
CA LYS A 87 -3.01 -12.53 0.60
C LYS A 87 -2.51 -12.10 -0.77
N GLN A 88 -3.11 -11.07 -1.36
CA GLN A 88 -2.80 -10.61 -2.73
C GLN A 88 -1.76 -9.47 -2.75
N GLU A 89 -1.49 -8.88 -1.59
CA GLU A 89 -0.43 -7.89 -1.41
C GLU A 89 0.32 -8.10 -0.08
N ALA A 90 1.58 -7.68 -0.03
CA ALA A 90 2.37 -7.69 1.20
C ALA A 90 3.41 -6.57 1.23
N GLN A 91 3.75 -6.13 2.45
CA GLN A 91 4.88 -5.24 2.69
C GLN A 91 5.97 -5.97 3.46
N VAL A 92 7.19 -5.98 2.89
CA VAL A 92 8.33 -6.66 3.49
C VAL A 92 9.60 -5.81 3.45
N PHE A 93 10.52 -6.10 4.38
CA PHE A 93 11.83 -5.48 4.45
C PHE A 93 12.92 -6.54 4.44
N PHE A 94 13.93 -6.38 3.59
CA PHE A 94 15.12 -7.22 3.59
C PHE A 94 16.40 -6.42 3.26
N PRO A 95 17.58 -6.85 3.74
CA PRO A 95 18.85 -6.21 3.40
C PRO A 95 19.26 -6.55 1.97
N GLY A 96 19.82 -5.58 1.25
CA GLY A 96 20.42 -5.83 -0.06
C GLY A 96 21.82 -6.43 0.03
N THR A 97 22.44 -6.64 -1.14
CA THR A 97 23.82 -7.17 -1.22
C THR A 97 24.83 -6.20 -0.61
N ASP A 98 24.67 -4.90 -0.87
CA ASP A 98 25.43 -3.85 -0.16
C ASP A 98 24.92 -3.71 1.29
N LYS A 99 25.85 -3.72 2.24
CA LYS A 99 25.63 -3.46 3.68
C LYS A 99 24.95 -2.12 4.02
N ARG A 100 24.73 -1.24 3.04
CA ARG A 100 24.07 0.07 3.14
C ARG A 100 22.71 0.09 2.42
N VAL A 101 22.29 -1.01 1.82
CA VAL A 101 21.03 -1.15 1.11
C VAL A 101 20.03 -1.89 2.00
N LEU A 102 18.86 -1.29 2.10
CA LEU A 102 17.70 -1.83 2.79
C LEU A 102 16.54 -1.64 1.83
N TRP A 103 15.90 -2.75 1.46
CA TRP A 103 14.74 -2.75 0.59
C TRP A 103 13.47 -2.63 1.43
N ASN A 104 12.61 -1.70 1.03
CA ASN A 104 11.26 -1.51 1.53
C ASN A 104 10.31 -1.89 0.40
N VAL A 105 9.74 -3.09 0.49
CA VAL A 105 9.17 -3.77 -0.66
C VAL A 105 7.67 -3.87 -0.52
N GLN A 106 6.97 -3.47 -1.58
CA GLN A 106 5.56 -3.76 -1.78
C GLN A 106 5.45 -4.83 -2.86
N ILE A 107 4.91 -5.98 -2.50
CA ILE A 107 4.69 -7.10 -3.41
C ILE A 107 3.21 -7.20 -3.67
N ALA A 108 2.82 -7.31 -4.93
CA ALA A 108 1.47 -7.60 -5.38
C ALA A 108 1.49 -8.86 -6.27
N THR A 109 0.45 -9.69 -6.18
CA THR A 109 0.22 -10.73 -7.17
C THR A 109 -0.18 -10.10 -8.51
N ALA A 110 -0.01 -10.84 -9.61
CA ALA A 110 -0.52 -10.43 -10.92
C ALA A 110 -2.04 -10.16 -10.88
N ARG A 111 -2.78 -10.94 -10.09
CA ARG A 111 -4.20 -10.73 -9.80
C ARG A 111 -4.47 -9.36 -9.17
N LYS A 112 -3.73 -8.97 -8.12
CA LYS A 112 -3.90 -7.65 -7.50
C LYS A 112 -3.51 -6.52 -8.44
N ALA A 113 -2.37 -6.66 -9.13
CA ALA A 113 -1.91 -5.67 -10.10
C ALA A 113 -2.93 -5.47 -11.24
N PHE A 114 -3.62 -6.53 -11.67
CA PHE A 114 -4.71 -6.45 -12.64
C PHE A 114 -5.88 -5.62 -12.13
N TRP A 115 -6.39 -5.92 -10.94
CA TRP A 115 -7.48 -5.15 -10.34
C TRP A 115 -7.10 -3.69 -10.10
N ASP A 116 -5.88 -3.42 -9.64
CA ASP A 116 -5.39 -2.06 -9.44
C ASP A 116 -5.33 -1.27 -10.75
N GLU A 117 -4.82 -1.86 -11.84
CA GLU A 117 -4.76 -1.19 -13.14
C GLU A 117 -6.17 -0.96 -13.73
N VAL A 118 -7.06 -1.94 -13.61
CA VAL A 118 -8.47 -1.80 -14.02
C VAL A 118 -9.16 -0.68 -13.25
N GLY A 119 -8.99 -0.63 -11.93
CA GLY A 119 -9.53 0.41 -11.07
C GLY A 119 -8.95 1.79 -11.40
N ASP A 120 -7.64 1.86 -11.65
CA ASP A 120 -6.96 3.08 -12.10
C ASP A 120 -7.47 3.58 -13.46
N MET A 121 -7.69 2.67 -14.41
CA MET A 121 -8.28 2.99 -15.72
C MET A 121 -9.71 3.51 -15.56
N ALA A 122 -10.53 2.85 -14.75
CA ALA A 122 -11.90 3.29 -14.46
C ALA A 122 -11.90 4.68 -13.80
N LEU A 123 -11.07 4.88 -12.77
CA LEU A 123 -10.92 6.15 -12.07
C LEU A 123 -10.49 7.28 -13.00
N LYS A 124 -9.48 7.05 -13.86
CA LYS A 124 -9.00 8.05 -14.83
C LYS A 124 -10.08 8.43 -15.85
N ARG A 125 -10.83 7.45 -16.36
CA ARG A 125 -11.93 7.67 -17.31
C ARG A 125 -13.09 8.43 -16.67
N THR A 126 -13.51 8.05 -15.46
CA THR A 126 -14.55 8.75 -14.70
C THR A 126 -14.14 10.18 -14.36
N ALA A 127 -12.91 10.39 -13.90
CA ALA A 127 -12.38 11.72 -13.61
C ALA A 127 -12.30 12.63 -14.85
N ALA A 128 -12.16 12.07 -16.06
CA ALA A 128 -12.17 12.83 -17.31
C ALA A 128 -13.58 13.28 -17.73
N MET A 129 -14.62 12.59 -17.27
CA MET A 129 -16.03 12.93 -17.56
C MET A 129 -16.58 13.99 -16.60
N LEU A 130 -16.12 13.98 -15.35
CA LEU A 130 -16.59 14.91 -14.35
C LEU A 130 -15.97 16.31 -14.50
N PRO A 131 -16.71 17.39 -14.19
CA PRO A 131 -16.14 18.72 -14.09
C PRO A 131 -14.98 18.70 -13.10
N ARG A 132 -13.85 19.33 -13.43
CA ARG A 132 -12.76 19.50 -12.47
C ARG A 132 -13.31 20.21 -11.23
N GLU A 133 -13.24 19.58 -10.06
CA GLU A 133 -13.58 20.22 -8.79
C GLU A 133 -12.77 21.53 -8.69
N LYS A 134 -13.48 22.66 -8.71
CA LYS A 134 -12.89 24.00 -8.67
C LYS A 134 -12.52 24.35 -7.24
N GLY A 135 -11.50 23.71 -6.68
CA GLY A 135 -11.00 24.07 -5.35
C GLY A 135 -9.85 23.18 -4.89
N PRO A 136 -8.98 23.67 -4.00
CA PRO A 136 -8.03 22.80 -3.32
C PRO A 136 -8.83 21.80 -2.47
N PHE A 137 -8.62 20.51 -2.72
CA PHE A 137 -9.15 19.43 -1.88
C PHE A 137 -8.81 19.68 -0.40
N ASP A 138 -9.81 19.96 0.44
CA ASP A 138 -9.65 19.93 1.89
C ASP A 138 -10.07 18.56 2.41
N ILE A 139 -9.13 17.86 3.04
CA ILE A 139 -9.41 16.57 3.69
C ILE A 139 -10.54 16.67 4.72
N ARG A 140 -10.84 17.86 5.25
CA ARG A 140 -11.98 18.09 6.14
C ARG A 140 -13.32 17.85 5.46
N ASP A 141 -13.41 18.05 4.16
CA ASP A 141 -14.65 17.87 3.38
C ASP A 141 -15.02 16.38 3.23
N MET A 142 -14.10 15.48 3.56
CA MET A 142 -14.34 14.03 3.61
C MET A 142 -14.96 13.55 4.92
N PHE A 143 -15.04 14.40 5.96
CA PHE A 143 -15.45 13.96 7.29
C PHE A 143 -16.53 14.85 7.88
N GLU A 144 -17.46 14.25 8.60
CA GLU A 144 -18.45 14.96 9.39
C GLU A 144 -18.28 14.65 10.89
N PRO A 145 -18.47 15.65 11.78
CA PRO A 145 -18.34 15.43 13.22
C PRO A 145 -19.49 14.58 13.75
N VAL A 146 -19.18 13.57 14.57
CA VAL A 146 -20.16 12.62 15.12
C VAL A 146 -20.50 12.92 16.57
N SER A 147 -19.54 13.44 17.35
CA SER A 147 -19.79 13.84 18.73
C SER A 147 -19.03 15.10 19.09
N PHE A 148 -19.49 15.79 20.13
CA PHE A 148 -18.94 17.06 20.61
C PHE A 148 -18.70 17.00 22.11
N ASN A 149 -17.71 17.74 22.60
CA ASN A 149 -17.52 17.99 24.03
C ASN A 149 -18.50 19.06 24.55
N ALA A 150 -18.51 19.28 25.87
CA ALA A 150 -19.35 20.28 26.54
C ALA A 150 -19.14 21.73 26.06
N TRP A 151 -18.07 22.03 25.32
CA TRP A 151 -17.79 23.34 24.73
C TRP A 151 -18.11 23.40 23.23
N GLY A 152 -18.83 22.42 22.69
CA GLY A 152 -19.25 22.38 21.29
C GLY A 152 -18.12 22.04 20.31
N GLN A 153 -16.99 21.47 20.76
CA GLN A 153 -15.90 21.06 19.87
C GLN A 153 -16.03 19.59 19.51
N ALA A 154 -15.92 19.28 18.22
CA ALA A 154 -16.02 17.91 17.72
C ALA A 154 -14.92 17.00 18.31
N THR A 155 -15.33 15.91 18.94
CA THR A 155 -14.48 14.91 19.59
C THR A 155 -14.30 13.64 18.76
N SER A 156 -15.23 13.34 17.85
CA SER A 156 -15.09 12.26 16.87
C SER A 156 -15.64 12.68 15.51
N TYR A 157 -15.18 12.00 14.46
CA TYR A 157 -15.55 12.25 13.07
C TYR A 157 -15.81 10.92 12.38
N THR A 158 -16.77 10.88 11.47
CA THR A 158 -16.97 9.77 10.53
C THR A 158 -16.66 10.22 9.11
N MET A 159 -16.36 9.28 8.22
CA MET A 159 -16.20 9.59 6.81
C MET A 159 -17.59 9.90 6.23
N ARG A 160 -17.71 11.03 5.54
CA ARG A 160 -18.96 11.43 4.90
C ARG A 160 -19.23 10.51 3.73
N GLU A 161 -20.41 9.90 3.68
CA GLU A 161 -20.87 9.19 2.48
C GLU A 161 -21.18 10.22 1.39
N ARG A 162 -20.42 10.19 0.30
CA ARG A 162 -20.74 10.95 -0.92
C ARG A 162 -21.57 10.06 -1.84
N ASN A 163 -22.88 10.12 -1.65
CA ASN A 163 -23.86 9.50 -2.55
C ASN A 163 -24.33 10.51 -3.61
N GLU A 164 -23.45 11.43 -4.01
CA GLU A 164 -23.71 12.42 -5.05
C GLU A 164 -23.79 11.70 -6.41
N THR A 165 -24.89 11.93 -7.12
CA THR A 165 -25.10 11.45 -8.48
C THR A 165 -24.75 12.55 -9.47
N TYR A 166 -24.27 12.15 -10.65
CA TYR A 166 -23.83 13.06 -11.70
C TYR A 166 -24.60 12.77 -12.99
N GLU A 167 -25.12 13.81 -13.63
CA GLU A 167 -25.85 13.67 -14.90
C GLU A 167 -24.93 13.13 -16.00
N GLU A 168 -23.67 13.57 -16.01
CA GLU A 168 -22.61 13.11 -16.92
C GLU A 168 -22.31 11.61 -16.77
N LEU A 169 -22.62 11.03 -15.61
CA LEU A 169 -22.48 9.60 -15.32
C LEU A 169 -23.83 8.85 -15.45
N GLY A 170 -24.80 9.43 -16.16
CA GLY A 170 -26.11 8.81 -16.37
C GLY A 170 -26.96 8.74 -15.10
N GLY A 171 -26.78 9.68 -14.17
CA GLY A 171 -27.48 9.72 -12.88
C GLY A 171 -26.92 8.73 -11.84
N MET A 172 -25.78 8.09 -12.11
CA MET A 172 -25.10 7.21 -11.15
C MET A 172 -24.20 8.00 -10.20
N THR A 173 -23.92 7.41 -9.04
CA THR A 173 -22.79 7.86 -8.22
C THR A 173 -21.47 7.53 -8.90
N ARG A 174 -20.42 8.26 -8.53
CA ARG A 174 -19.06 7.97 -9.01
C ARG A 174 -18.65 6.51 -8.78
N ARG A 175 -18.96 5.96 -7.61
CA ARG A 175 -18.59 4.59 -7.22
C ARG A 175 -19.33 3.54 -8.05
N GLU A 176 -20.62 3.74 -8.30
CA GLU A 176 -21.41 2.82 -9.13
C GLU A 176 -20.94 2.83 -10.59
N PHE A 177 -20.66 4.03 -11.13
CA PHE A 177 -20.16 4.18 -12.48
C PHE A 177 -18.77 3.53 -12.64
N GLU A 178 -17.86 3.78 -11.71
CA GLU A 178 -16.53 3.14 -11.68
C GLU A 178 -16.67 1.61 -11.64
N ALA A 179 -17.53 1.05 -10.78
CA ALA A 179 -17.75 -0.39 -10.71
C ALA A 179 -18.31 -0.99 -12.02
N GLN A 180 -19.21 -0.31 -12.73
CA GLN A 180 -19.67 -0.75 -14.05
C GLN A 180 -18.55 -0.67 -15.10
N LEU A 181 -17.74 0.38 -15.02
CA LEU A 181 -16.66 0.61 -15.95
C LEU A 181 -15.53 -0.42 -15.77
N GLU A 182 -15.22 -0.81 -14.54
CA GLU A 182 -14.28 -1.91 -14.24
C GLU A 182 -14.73 -3.20 -14.94
N LYS A 183 -15.99 -3.61 -14.79
CA LYS A 183 -16.53 -4.81 -15.48
C LYS A 183 -16.38 -4.71 -16.99
N LYS A 184 -16.68 -3.54 -17.56
CA LYS A 184 -16.54 -3.29 -18.99
C LYS A 184 -15.08 -3.39 -19.44
N ILE A 185 -14.15 -2.83 -18.68
CA ILE A 185 -12.70 -2.90 -18.97
C ILE A 185 -12.24 -4.36 -18.94
N ILE A 186 -12.59 -5.12 -17.89
CA ILE A 186 -12.18 -6.53 -17.76
C ILE A 186 -12.67 -7.38 -18.94
N ALA A 187 -13.89 -7.11 -19.42
CA ALA A 187 -14.51 -7.86 -20.51
C ALA A 187 -14.02 -7.45 -21.90
N SER A 188 -13.76 -6.17 -22.14
CA SER A 188 -13.52 -5.64 -23.51
C SER A 188 -12.10 -5.15 -23.78
N GLU A 189 -11.38 -4.72 -22.74
CA GLU A 189 -10.06 -4.10 -22.86
C GLU A 189 -9.20 -4.41 -21.62
N PRO A 190 -8.97 -5.70 -21.29
CA PRO A 190 -8.23 -6.07 -20.10
C PRO A 190 -6.77 -5.60 -20.23
N PRO A 191 -6.21 -4.93 -19.20
CA PRO A 191 -4.81 -4.51 -19.24
C PRO A 191 -3.87 -5.72 -19.22
N GLU A 192 -2.74 -5.60 -19.91
CA GLU A 192 -1.66 -6.57 -19.82
C GLU A 192 -0.86 -6.37 -18.53
N ILE A 193 -0.69 -7.44 -17.76
CA ILE A 193 0.08 -7.42 -16.52
C ILE A 193 1.39 -8.17 -16.71
N TYR A 194 2.48 -7.61 -16.22
CA TYR A 194 3.81 -8.19 -16.34
C TYR A 194 4.40 -8.40 -14.95
N GLU A 195 5.04 -9.55 -14.74
CA GLU A 195 5.95 -9.65 -13.61
C GLU A 195 7.02 -8.58 -13.74
N SER A 196 7.32 -7.89 -12.65
CA SER A 196 8.22 -6.75 -12.70
C SER A 196 8.81 -6.38 -11.34
N PHE A 197 9.94 -5.69 -11.40
CA PHE A 197 10.60 -4.99 -10.32
C PHE A 197 10.76 -3.53 -10.72
N SER A 198 10.27 -2.61 -9.88
CA SER A 198 10.42 -1.17 -10.07
C SER A 198 10.95 -0.52 -8.81
N ILE A 199 12.10 0.15 -8.93
CA ILE A 199 12.84 0.75 -7.82
C ILE A 199 12.45 2.22 -7.66
N ASP A 200 12.03 2.58 -6.45
CA ASP A 200 11.80 3.98 -6.07
C ASP A 200 12.77 4.43 -4.96
N ARG A 201 13.67 5.34 -5.31
CA ARG A 201 14.68 5.90 -4.38
C ARG A 201 14.13 7.02 -3.48
N GLY A 202 12.87 7.41 -3.64
CA GLY A 202 12.18 8.46 -2.90
C GLY A 202 11.79 8.09 -1.47
N TYR A 203 11.81 6.80 -1.11
CA TYR A 203 11.33 6.33 0.20
C TYR A 203 12.23 6.73 1.38
N GLU A 204 11.64 7.07 2.54
CA GLU A 204 12.40 7.44 3.74
C GLU A 204 12.96 6.22 4.51
N TYR A 205 12.30 5.07 4.41
CA TYR A 205 12.52 3.88 5.25
C TYR A 205 13.18 2.71 4.52
N GLY A 206 14.02 3.01 3.54
CA GLY A 206 14.64 2.04 2.64
C GLY A 206 14.62 2.58 1.21
N ILE A 207 15.19 1.81 0.30
CA ILE A 207 14.94 1.98 -1.13
C ILE A 207 13.63 1.23 -1.42
N GLY A 208 12.67 1.92 -2.01
CA GLY A 208 11.40 1.35 -2.43
C GLY A 208 11.62 0.31 -3.52
N LEU A 209 10.91 -0.81 -3.43
CA LEU A 209 10.83 -1.81 -4.48
C LEU A 209 9.37 -2.20 -4.64
N HIS A 210 8.81 -1.95 -5.81
CA HIS A 210 7.51 -2.45 -6.20
C HIS A 210 7.70 -3.73 -6.99
N VAL A 211 6.99 -4.77 -6.60
CA VAL A 211 7.06 -6.10 -7.22
C VAL A 211 5.69 -6.52 -7.68
N VAL A 212 5.59 -6.97 -8.92
CA VAL A 212 4.47 -7.77 -9.42
C VAL A 212 4.99 -9.18 -9.69
N VAL A 213 4.33 -10.18 -9.13
CA VAL A 213 4.70 -11.60 -9.27
C VAL A 213 3.51 -12.45 -9.71
N ASP A 214 3.73 -13.40 -10.62
CA ASP A 214 2.72 -14.40 -10.97
C ASP A 214 2.70 -15.48 -9.88
N SER A 215 1.79 -15.29 -8.91
CA SER A 215 1.57 -16.18 -7.78
C SER A 215 0.11 -16.10 -7.38
N GLU A 216 -0.46 -17.21 -6.92
CA GLU A 216 -1.84 -17.25 -6.44
C GLU A 216 -2.02 -16.44 -5.14
N MET A 217 -1.01 -16.45 -4.28
CA MET A 217 -0.97 -15.70 -3.03
C MET A 217 0.46 -15.28 -2.72
N ILE A 218 0.58 -14.35 -1.77
CA ILE A 218 1.85 -13.95 -1.17
C ILE A 218 1.94 -14.58 0.21
N ASP A 219 2.75 -15.61 0.27
CA ASP A 219 3.18 -16.29 1.48
C ASP A 219 4.70 -16.18 1.64
N ARG A 220 5.24 -16.88 2.63
CA ARG A 220 6.68 -16.88 2.89
C ARG A 220 7.48 -17.39 1.70
N GLU A 221 7.06 -18.47 1.06
CA GLU A 221 7.77 -19.07 -0.07
C GLU A 221 7.82 -18.11 -1.26
N THR A 222 6.69 -17.47 -1.55
CA THR A 222 6.57 -16.45 -2.60
C THR A 222 7.53 -15.29 -2.35
N VAL A 223 7.62 -14.79 -1.12
CA VAL A 223 8.55 -13.70 -0.77
C VAL A 223 10.00 -14.16 -0.92
N GLU A 224 10.36 -15.35 -0.44
CA GLU A 224 11.73 -15.85 -0.55
C GLU A 224 12.15 -16.02 -2.03
N ARG A 225 11.25 -16.56 -2.86
CA ARG A 225 11.43 -16.67 -4.32
C ARG A 225 11.59 -15.31 -5.00
N VAL A 226 10.79 -14.31 -4.62
CA VAL A 226 10.91 -12.93 -5.12
C VAL A 226 12.28 -12.35 -4.77
N ILE A 227 12.75 -12.54 -3.53
CA ILE A 227 14.07 -12.07 -3.10
C ILE A 227 15.18 -12.73 -3.91
N ASP A 228 15.12 -14.06 -4.09
CA ASP A 228 16.12 -14.79 -4.85
C ASP A 228 16.17 -14.33 -6.32
N ARG A 229 15.01 -14.15 -6.96
CA ARG A 229 14.94 -13.60 -8.32
C ARG A 229 15.49 -12.17 -8.39
N PHE A 230 15.13 -11.32 -7.44
CA PHE A 230 15.60 -9.93 -7.40
C PHE A 230 17.13 -9.84 -7.26
N PHE A 231 17.74 -10.73 -6.48
CA PHE A 231 19.20 -10.85 -6.44
C PHE A 231 19.78 -11.42 -7.73
N ALA A 232 19.14 -12.41 -8.34
CA ALA A 232 19.60 -13.01 -9.60
C ALA A 232 19.63 -12.00 -10.76
N VAL A 233 18.68 -11.05 -10.81
CA VAL A 233 18.67 -9.97 -11.81
C VAL A 233 19.58 -8.79 -11.44
N GLY A 234 20.27 -8.83 -10.30
CA GLY A 234 21.26 -7.82 -9.91
C GLY A 234 20.70 -6.60 -9.17
N GLU A 235 19.58 -6.74 -8.45
CA GLU A 235 18.95 -5.66 -7.65
C GLU A 235 18.59 -4.41 -8.49
N THR A 236 18.06 -4.61 -9.69
CA THR A 236 17.72 -3.57 -10.67
C THR A 236 16.25 -3.64 -11.10
N ASP A 237 15.80 -2.61 -11.80
CA ASP A 237 14.52 -2.64 -12.51
C ASP A 237 14.50 -3.79 -13.52
N TRP A 238 13.39 -4.50 -13.56
CA TRP A 238 13.21 -5.64 -14.44
C TRP A 238 11.74 -5.80 -14.80
N ARG A 239 11.47 -6.35 -15.98
CA ARG A 239 10.13 -6.70 -16.44
C ARG A 239 10.23 -7.99 -17.25
N ALA A 240 9.25 -8.88 -17.09
CA ALA A 240 9.14 -10.06 -17.92
C ALA A 240 8.98 -9.68 -19.40
N GLU A 241 9.48 -10.54 -20.30
CA GLU A 241 9.37 -10.33 -21.75
C GLU A 241 7.94 -10.50 -22.26
N SER A 242 7.17 -11.39 -21.62
CA SER A 242 5.77 -11.67 -21.95
C SER A 242 4.86 -11.32 -20.78
N PRO A 243 3.63 -10.87 -21.04
CA PRO A 243 2.65 -10.65 -19.99
C PRO A 243 2.23 -11.96 -19.35
N VAL A 244 1.68 -11.86 -18.15
CA VAL A 244 0.98 -12.95 -17.48
C VAL A 244 -0.20 -13.36 -18.37
N PRO A 245 -0.34 -14.67 -18.69
CA PRO A 245 -1.43 -15.17 -19.50
C PRO A 245 -2.82 -14.74 -18.98
N ARG A 246 -3.72 -14.36 -19.90
CA ARG A 246 -5.04 -13.81 -19.56
C ARG A 246 -5.90 -14.78 -18.73
N ASP A 247 -5.76 -16.07 -18.95
CA ASP A 247 -6.44 -17.15 -18.22
C ASP A 247 -6.03 -17.25 -16.74
N ARG A 248 -4.89 -16.65 -16.37
CA ARG A 248 -4.44 -16.51 -14.96
C ARG A 248 -4.91 -15.22 -14.29
N LEU A 249 -5.51 -14.30 -15.05
CA LEU A 249 -6.00 -13.02 -14.55
C LEU A 249 -7.53 -13.08 -14.31
N PRO A 250 -8.07 -12.29 -13.36
CA PRO A 250 -9.50 -12.30 -13.04
C PRO A 250 -10.43 -11.96 -14.22
N PHE A 251 -11.64 -12.51 -14.20
CA PHE A 251 -12.74 -12.12 -15.10
C PHE A 251 -13.83 -11.31 -14.36
N GLU A 252 -13.69 -11.21 -13.05
CA GLU A 252 -14.52 -10.50 -12.09
C GLU A 252 -13.76 -9.30 -11.48
N THR A 253 -14.50 -8.34 -10.93
CA THR A 253 -13.88 -7.22 -10.19
C THR A 253 -13.35 -7.66 -8.82
N GLU A 254 -12.46 -6.87 -8.23
CA GLU A 254 -11.96 -7.14 -6.86
C GLU A 254 -13.11 -7.21 -5.86
N MET A 255 -14.09 -6.31 -5.99
CA MET A 255 -15.27 -6.30 -5.13
C MET A 255 -16.10 -7.58 -5.27
N GLU A 256 -16.33 -8.06 -6.49
CA GLU A 256 -17.05 -9.31 -6.73
C GLU A 256 -16.34 -10.51 -6.11
N ALA A 257 -15.01 -10.59 -6.28
CA ALA A 257 -14.19 -11.63 -5.67
C ALA A 257 -14.24 -11.57 -4.14
N LEU A 258 -14.09 -10.39 -3.53
CA LEU A 258 -14.14 -10.23 -2.08
C LEU A 258 -15.52 -10.60 -1.51
N MET A 259 -16.59 -10.39 -2.27
CA MET A 259 -17.95 -10.75 -1.86
C MET A 259 -18.20 -12.27 -1.86
N THR A 260 -17.30 -13.10 -2.40
CA THR A 260 -17.40 -14.56 -2.27
C THR A 260 -16.85 -15.08 -0.94
N ILE A 261 -16.12 -14.25 -0.18
CA ILE A 261 -15.61 -14.61 1.15
C ILE A 261 -16.79 -14.63 2.14
N PRO A 262 -16.97 -15.69 2.96
CA PRO A 262 -18.00 -15.73 3.99
C PRO A 262 -17.90 -14.57 4.97
N GLU A 263 -19.02 -14.02 5.45
CA GLU A 263 -19.03 -12.86 6.37
C GLU A 263 -18.22 -13.10 7.66
N GLU A 264 -18.17 -14.34 8.14
CA GLU A 264 -17.40 -14.75 9.31
C GLU A 264 -15.87 -14.64 9.11
N GLN A 265 -15.42 -14.53 7.85
CA GLN A 265 -14.02 -14.47 7.44
C GLN A 265 -13.63 -13.12 6.80
N ARG A 266 -14.57 -12.16 6.71
CA ARG A 266 -14.33 -10.79 6.20
C ARG A 266 -13.83 -9.86 7.31
#